data_AF-A0A2C9JGX7-F1
#
_entry.id   AF-A0A2C9JGX7-F1
#
_cell.length_a   1.000
_cell.length_b   1.000
_cell.length_c   1.000
_cell.angle_alpha   90.00
_cell.angle_beta   90.00
_cell.angle_gamma   90.00
#
_symmetry.space_group_name_H-M   'P 1'
#
loop_
_entity.id
_entity.type
_entity.pdbx_description
1 polymer ?
#
loop_
_entity_poly.entity_id
_entity_poly.type
_entity_poly.pdbx_seq_one_letter_code
_entity_poly.pdbx_strand_id
1 'polypeptide(L)'
;MLGNFSLKFHLYSQVFNKTSLEQLRQKSLLLTAYLEHLIKESYQRPEGKSPEEDSEAIYIDIFTPSDPRQRGAQLSLAFNVCIEQLFKELEKRGVICDKRLPRVIRITPVPMYCSFEDVHRFMGCLKDALIAAKSSLSHVDVTKV
;
A
#
# COMPACT_ATOMS: atom_id res chain seq x y z
N MET A 1 16.31 33.24 8.80
CA MET A 1 15.70 31.91 8.54
C MET A 1 15.69 31.46 7.07
N LEU A 2 16.21 32.24 6.10
CA LEU A 2 16.22 31.86 4.66
C LEU A 2 17.48 31.07 4.20
N GLY A 3 18.59 31.13 4.94
CA GLY A 3 19.85 30.47 4.56
C GLY A 3 19.81 28.93 4.59
N ASN A 4 19.02 28.34 5.50
CA ASN A 4 18.90 26.88 5.62
C ASN A 4 18.00 26.24 4.56
N PHE A 5 17.17 27.01 3.86
CA PHE A 5 16.27 26.48 2.84
C PHE A 5 17.01 26.24 1.52
N SER A 6 17.88 27.17 1.13
CA SER A 6 18.72 27.06 -0.08
C SER A 6 19.70 25.87 0.01
N LEU A 7 20.33 25.68 1.18
CA LEU A 7 21.28 24.58 1.40
C LEU A 7 20.60 23.20 1.36
N LYS A 8 19.38 23.07 1.92
CA LYS A 8 18.60 21.82 1.89
C LYS A 8 18.16 21.44 0.48
N PHE A 9 17.71 22.42 -0.31
CA PHE A 9 17.35 22.18 -1.71
C PHE A 9 18.56 21.76 -2.55
N HIS A 10 19.73 22.38 -2.30
CA HIS A 10 20.98 22.01 -2.96
C HIS A 10 21.39 20.56 -2.68
N LEU A 11 21.37 20.12 -1.41
CA LEU A 11 21.69 18.74 -1.05
C LEU A 11 20.70 17.74 -1.68
N TYR A 12 19.41 18.07 -1.75
CA TYR A 12 18.41 17.23 -2.39
C TYR A 12 18.71 17.06 -3.89
N SER A 13 19.02 18.16 -4.58
CA SER A 13 19.41 18.16 -5.99
C SER A 13 20.65 17.28 -6.26
N GLN A 14 21.64 17.29 -5.36
CA GLN A 14 22.82 16.43 -5.48
C GLN A 14 22.49 14.93 -5.43
N VAL A 15 21.44 14.51 -4.72
CA VAL A 15 20.99 13.11 -4.71
C VAL A 15 20.38 12.73 -6.06
N PHE A 16 19.59 13.63 -6.67
CA PHE A 16 19.04 13.41 -8.01
C PHE A 16 20.12 13.37 -9.07
N ASN A 17 21.18 14.16 -8.95
CA ASN A 17 22.30 14.15 -9.91
C ASN A 17 23.05 12.81 -9.96
N LYS A 18 22.84 11.90 -8.99
CA LYS A 18 23.42 10.54 -9.00
C LYS A 18 22.62 9.53 -9.83
N THR A 19 21.46 9.91 -10.36
CA THR A 19 20.59 9.05 -11.18
C THR A 19 19.88 9.89 -12.25
N SER A 20 19.18 9.25 -13.19
CA SER A 20 18.32 9.98 -14.13
C SER A 20 16.84 9.83 -13.75
N LEU A 21 16.03 10.82 -14.10
CA LEU A 21 14.57 10.74 -13.92
C LEU A 21 13.97 9.56 -14.69
N GLU A 22 14.57 9.19 -15.82
CA GLU A 22 14.18 8.03 -16.62
C GLU A 22 14.41 6.72 -15.86
N GLN A 23 15.60 6.54 -15.28
CA GLN A 23 15.92 5.35 -14.47
C GLN A 23 15.02 5.24 -13.25
N LEU A 24 14.77 6.36 -12.55
CA LEU A 24 13.82 6.40 -11.43
C LEU A 24 12.40 6.04 -11.87
N ARG A 25 11.98 6.51 -13.04
CA ARG A 25 10.65 6.19 -13.60
C ARG A 25 10.55 4.71 -13.95
N GLN A 26 11.56 4.14 -14.62
CA GLN A 26 11.60 2.71 -14.94
C GLN A 26 11.54 1.86 -13.67
N LYS A 27 12.33 2.18 -12.65
CA LYS A 27 12.30 1.47 -11.35
C LYS A 27 10.94 1.62 -10.66
N SER A 28 10.34 2.81 -10.68
CA SER A 28 9.00 3.06 -10.13
C SER A 28 7.95 2.20 -10.81
N LEU A 29 7.97 2.11 -12.14
CA LEU A 29 7.05 1.29 -12.92
C LEU A 29 7.16 -0.18 -12.52
N LEU A 30 8.37 -0.71 -12.45
CA LEU A 30 8.63 -2.10 -12.07
C LEU A 30 8.23 -2.40 -10.62
N LEU A 31 8.59 -1.57 -9.65
CA LEU A 31 8.20 -1.77 -8.24
C LEU A 31 6.68 -1.76 -8.07
N THR A 32 6.01 -0.83 -8.73
CA THR A 32 4.56 -0.69 -8.62
C THR A 32 3.84 -1.85 -9.32
N ALA A 33 4.34 -2.29 -10.49
CA ALA A 33 3.82 -3.46 -11.18
C ALA A 33 4.05 -4.75 -10.37
N TYR A 34 5.20 -4.87 -9.70
CA TYR A 34 5.50 -6.00 -8.82
C TYR A 34 4.53 -6.05 -7.63
N LEU A 35 4.31 -4.91 -6.96
CA LEU A 35 3.32 -4.82 -5.88
C LEU A 35 1.90 -5.14 -6.38
N GLU A 36 1.49 -4.57 -7.50
CA GLU A 36 0.18 -4.83 -8.13
C GLU A 36 0.00 -6.33 -8.44
N HIS A 37 1.04 -6.98 -8.98
CA HIS A 37 1.04 -8.40 -9.29
C HIS A 37 0.85 -9.27 -8.05
N LEU A 38 1.64 -9.05 -6.99
CA LEU A 38 1.55 -9.82 -5.75
C LEU A 38 0.19 -9.68 -5.06
N ILE A 39 -0.39 -8.46 -5.07
CA ILE A 39 -1.71 -8.21 -4.49
C ILE A 39 -2.77 -8.96 -5.29
N LYS A 40 -2.75 -8.87 -6.62
CA LYS A 40 -3.69 -9.61 -7.47
C LYS A 40 -3.54 -11.11 -7.23
N GLU A 41 -2.34 -11.67 -7.24
CA GLU A 41 -2.13 -13.10 -7.02
C GLU A 41 -2.66 -13.59 -5.65
N SER A 42 -2.48 -12.79 -4.59
CA SER A 42 -2.79 -13.22 -3.22
C SER A 42 -4.21 -12.90 -2.74
N TYR A 43 -4.83 -11.84 -3.26
CA TYR A 43 -6.07 -11.26 -2.71
C TYR A 43 -7.09 -10.89 -3.79
N GLN A 44 -7.06 -11.60 -4.91
CA GLN A 44 -8.06 -11.48 -5.97
C GLN A 44 -9.48 -11.67 -5.41
N ARG A 45 -10.41 -10.82 -5.83
CA ARG A 45 -11.83 -10.98 -5.51
C ARG A 45 -12.34 -12.28 -6.14
N PRO A 46 -13.03 -13.16 -5.38
CA PRO A 46 -13.68 -14.34 -5.94
C PRO A 46 -14.72 -13.95 -7.01
N GLU A 47 -14.69 -14.62 -8.16
CA GLU A 47 -15.68 -14.39 -9.22
C GLU A 47 -17.10 -14.78 -8.76
N GLY A 48 -18.09 -13.96 -9.12
CA GLY A 48 -19.50 -14.26 -8.88
C GLY A 48 -20.06 -13.92 -7.50
N LYS A 49 -19.28 -13.31 -6.59
CA LYS A 49 -19.78 -12.84 -5.29
C LYS A 49 -20.01 -11.34 -5.26
N SER A 50 -21.17 -10.93 -4.75
CA SER A 50 -21.47 -9.52 -4.54
C SER A 50 -20.62 -8.93 -3.39
N PRO A 51 -20.32 -7.62 -3.38
CA PRO A 51 -19.58 -6.98 -2.28
C PRO A 51 -20.26 -7.07 -0.92
N GLU A 52 -21.56 -7.41 -0.92
CA GLU A 52 -22.48 -7.43 0.21
C GLU A 52 -22.64 -8.82 0.83
N GLU A 53 -22.19 -9.87 0.13
CA GLU A 53 -22.13 -11.22 0.70
C GLU A 53 -20.92 -11.30 1.64
N ASP A 54 -21.18 -11.63 2.92
CA ASP A 54 -20.20 -11.96 3.94
C ASP A 54 -19.29 -13.09 3.47
N SER A 55 -18.29 -12.71 2.69
CA SER A 55 -17.24 -13.59 2.24
C SER A 55 -16.22 -13.69 3.36
N GLU A 56 -16.08 -14.89 3.91
CA GLU A 56 -15.00 -15.24 4.83
C GLU A 56 -13.60 -14.93 4.25
N ALA A 57 -13.50 -14.84 2.92
CA ALA A 57 -12.29 -14.52 2.18
C ALA A 57 -11.98 -13.01 2.21
N ILE A 58 -10.72 -12.69 2.50
CA ILE A 58 -10.18 -11.33 2.40
C ILE A 58 -9.86 -11.05 0.94
N TYR A 59 -10.33 -9.92 0.41
CA TYR A 59 -10.00 -9.47 -0.94
C TYR A 59 -9.58 -7.99 -0.95
N ILE A 60 -8.77 -7.63 -1.94
CA ILE A 60 -8.24 -6.27 -2.10
C ILE A 60 -8.57 -5.77 -3.51
N ASP A 61 -9.33 -4.68 -3.59
CA ASP A 61 -9.58 -4.01 -4.86
C ASP A 61 -8.55 -2.90 -5.09
N ILE A 62 -8.05 -2.80 -6.33
CA ILE A 62 -7.11 -1.74 -6.73
C ILE A 62 -7.89 -0.69 -7.51
N PHE A 63 -8.03 0.52 -6.96
CA PHE A 63 -8.71 1.63 -7.64
C PHE A 63 -7.80 2.38 -8.62
N THR A 64 -6.49 2.29 -8.45
CA THR A 64 -5.53 2.96 -9.32
C THR A 64 -5.57 2.34 -10.72
N PRO A 65 -5.59 3.13 -11.80
CA PRO A 65 -5.62 2.61 -13.17
C PRO A 65 -4.48 1.62 -13.44
N SER A 66 -4.77 0.49 -14.09
CA SER A 66 -3.74 -0.48 -14.46
C SER A 66 -2.80 0.02 -15.56
N ASP A 67 -3.20 1.00 -16.39
CA ASP A 67 -2.29 1.62 -17.37
C ASP A 67 -1.19 2.40 -16.62
N PRO A 68 0.09 1.97 -16.70
CA PRO A 68 1.17 2.61 -15.96
C PRO A 68 1.41 4.06 -16.37
N ARG A 69 0.97 4.48 -17.57
CA ARG A 69 1.07 5.87 -18.05
C ARG A 69 0.07 6.80 -17.39
N GLN A 70 -1.01 6.25 -16.83
CA GLN A 70 -2.07 7.00 -16.15
C GLN A 70 -1.89 7.02 -14.62
N ARG A 71 -0.76 6.51 -14.11
CA ARG A 71 -0.43 6.49 -12.68
C ARG A 71 1.02 6.81 -12.37
N GLY A 72 1.22 7.32 -11.16
CA GLY A 72 2.55 7.43 -10.54
C GLY A 72 3.01 6.10 -9.92
N ALA A 73 3.76 6.20 -8.83
CA ALA A 73 4.22 5.06 -8.03
C ALA A 73 3.18 4.59 -7.00
N GLN A 74 2.13 5.37 -6.75
CA GLN A 74 1.14 5.10 -5.71
C GLN A 74 0.08 4.11 -6.21
N LEU A 75 -0.28 3.13 -5.37
CA LEU A 75 -1.47 2.29 -5.50
C LEU A 75 -2.46 2.59 -4.36
N SER A 76 -3.74 2.70 -4.71
CA SER A 76 -4.85 2.84 -3.76
C SER A 76 -5.54 1.49 -3.64
N LEU A 77 -5.44 0.89 -2.46
CA LEU A 77 -5.93 -0.44 -2.16
C LEU A 77 -7.16 -0.34 -1.26
N ALA A 78 -8.25 -0.97 -1.65
CA ALA A 78 -9.48 -1.01 -0.89
C ALA A 78 -9.69 -2.39 -0.28
N PHE A 79 -9.97 -2.43 1.01
CA PHE A 79 -10.05 -3.66 1.78
C PHE A 79 -11.49 -3.97 2.16
N ASN A 80 -11.81 -5.26 2.34
CA ASN A 80 -13.07 -5.72 2.92
C ASN A 80 -13.02 -5.93 4.44
N VAL A 81 -11.99 -5.41 5.10
CA VAL A 81 -11.82 -5.48 6.55
C VAL A 81 -11.81 -4.07 7.18
N CYS A 82 -11.96 -4.01 8.50
CA CYS A 82 -11.82 -2.76 9.25
C CYS A 82 -10.42 -2.17 9.07
N ILE A 83 -10.32 -1.03 8.40
CA ILE A 83 -9.04 -0.39 8.07
C ILE A 83 -8.38 0.23 9.29
N GLU A 84 -9.14 0.62 10.32
CA GLU A 84 -8.59 1.17 11.56
C GLU A 84 -7.75 0.13 12.30
N GLN A 85 -8.24 -1.10 12.36
CA GLN A 85 -7.52 -2.23 12.96
C GLN A 85 -6.33 -2.63 12.08
N LEU A 86 -6.54 -2.79 10.77
CA LEU A 86 -5.48 -3.11 9.82
C LEU A 86 -4.33 -2.08 9.88
N PHE A 87 -4.67 -0.79 9.91
CA PHE A 87 -3.69 0.29 9.99
C PHE A 87 -2.86 0.23 11.27
N LYS A 88 -3.49 -0.01 12.43
CA LYS A 88 -2.77 -0.18 13.69
C LYS A 88 -1.82 -1.38 13.65
N GLU A 89 -2.25 -2.48 13.04
CA GLU A 89 -1.43 -3.68 12.90
C GLU A 89 -0.25 -3.50 11.94
N LEU A 90 -0.44 -2.73 10.86
CA LEU A 90 0.63 -2.32 9.95
C LEU A 90 1.64 -1.38 10.65
N GLU A 91 1.14 -0.40 11.41
CA GLU A 91 1.98 0.54 12.16
C GLU A 91 2.85 -0.17 13.20
N LYS A 92 2.29 -1.13 13.94
CA LYS A 92 3.04 -2.00 14.88
C LYS A 92 4.16 -2.79 14.20
N ARG A 93 4.00 -3.13 12.92
CA ARG A 93 4.98 -3.87 12.10
C ARG A 93 5.97 -2.93 11.40
N GLY A 94 5.91 -1.62 11.68
CA GLY A 94 6.81 -0.62 11.10
C GLY A 94 6.44 -0.21 9.66
N VAL A 95 5.24 -0.54 9.18
CA VAL A 95 4.78 -0.15 7.85
C VAL A 95 4.13 1.24 7.93
N ILE A 96 4.76 2.22 7.29
CA ILE A 96 4.23 3.59 7.18
C ILE A 96 3.42 3.70 5.89
N CYS A 97 2.12 3.96 6.02
CA CYS A 97 1.21 4.14 4.89
C CYS A 97 0.19 5.26 5.18
N ASP A 98 -0.53 5.69 4.15
CA ASP A 98 -1.58 6.70 4.28
C ASP A 98 -2.95 6.03 4.21
N LYS A 99 -3.75 6.16 5.27
CA LYS A 99 -5.14 5.68 5.29
C LYS A 99 -6.11 6.75 4.81
N ARG A 100 -7.11 6.32 4.05
CA ARG A 100 -8.24 7.13 3.57
C ARG A 100 -9.53 6.40 3.92
N LEU A 101 -10.27 6.98 4.87
CA LEU A 101 -11.58 6.46 5.28
C LEU A 101 -12.54 6.48 4.07
N PRO A 102 -13.46 5.50 3.96
CA PRO A 102 -13.73 4.45 4.94
C PRO A 102 -12.97 3.12 4.74
N ARG A 103 -12.35 2.88 3.57
CA ARG A 103 -11.85 1.53 3.21
C ARG A 103 -10.52 1.47 2.47
N VAL A 104 -9.81 2.60 2.32
CA VAL A 104 -8.65 2.70 1.42
C VAL A 104 -7.34 2.90 2.18
N ILE A 105 -6.28 2.20 1.76
CA ILE A 105 -4.89 2.50 2.14
C ILE A 105 -4.09 2.77 0.87
N ARG A 106 -3.32 3.86 0.87
CA ARG A 106 -2.43 4.25 -0.22
C ARG A 106 -1.02 3.77 0.09
N ILE A 107 -0.48 2.95 -0.81
CA ILE A 107 0.87 2.40 -0.74
C ILE A 107 1.69 2.97 -1.89
N THR A 108 2.86 3.53 -1.59
CA THR A 108 3.74 4.14 -2.60
C THR A 108 5.16 3.60 -2.45
N PRO A 109 5.56 2.57 -3.22
CA PRO A 109 6.96 2.18 -3.33
C PRO A 109 7.75 3.28 -4.04
N VAL A 110 8.48 4.09 -3.26
CA VAL A 110 9.28 5.19 -3.80
C VAL A 110 10.60 4.66 -4.37
N PRO A 111 10.89 4.84 -5.66
CA PRO A 111 12.03 4.20 -6.33
C PRO A 111 13.39 4.58 -5.75
N MET A 112 13.50 5.74 -5.08
CA MET A 112 14.76 6.22 -4.54
C MET A 112 15.27 5.39 -3.36
N TYR A 113 14.38 4.91 -2.50
CA TYR A 113 14.75 4.23 -1.26
C TYR A 113 14.03 2.90 -1.01
N CYS A 114 13.02 2.55 -1.82
CA CYS A 114 12.40 1.23 -1.77
C CYS A 114 13.09 0.25 -2.73
N SER A 115 13.24 -0.98 -2.27
CA SER A 115 13.69 -2.15 -3.04
C SER A 115 12.53 -3.11 -3.33
N PHE A 116 12.75 -4.08 -4.22
CA PHE A 116 11.79 -5.17 -4.44
C PHE A 116 11.63 -6.04 -3.19
N GLU A 117 12.71 -6.20 -2.41
CA GLU A 117 12.68 -6.91 -1.15
C GLU A 117 11.76 -6.22 -0.13
N ASP A 118 11.76 -4.88 -0.08
CA ASP A 118 10.84 -4.14 0.79
C ASP A 118 9.38 -4.37 0.41
N VAL A 119 9.08 -4.45 -0.89
CA VAL A 119 7.74 -4.79 -1.39
C VAL A 119 7.34 -6.21 -0.96
N HIS A 120 8.26 -7.17 -1.06
CA HIS A 120 8.01 -8.54 -0.63
C HIS A 120 7.82 -8.64 0.90
N ARG A 121 8.66 -7.95 1.69
CA ARG A 121 8.52 -7.86 3.15
C ARG A 121 7.19 -7.22 3.53
N PHE A 122 6.78 -6.16 2.83
CA PHE A 122 5.48 -5.54 3.00
C PHE A 122 4.33 -6.54 2.80
N MET A 123 4.39 -7.40 1.78
CA MET A 123 3.36 -8.42 1.56
C MET A 123 3.25 -9.42 2.72
N GLY A 124 4.37 -9.80 3.32
CA GLY A 124 4.39 -10.61 4.55
C GLY A 124 3.73 -9.89 5.72
N CYS A 125 4.14 -8.64 5.99
CA CYS A 125 3.54 -7.82 7.05
C CYS A 125 2.04 -7.57 6.82
N LEU A 126 1.62 -7.38 5.57
CA LEU A 126 0.23 -7.18 5.19
C LEU A 126 -0.59 -8.43 5.51
N LYS A 127 -0.09 -9.62 5.14
CA LYS A 127 -0.74 -10.89 5.47
C LYS A 127 -0.95 -11.06 6.97
N ASP A 128 0.10 -10.84 7.77
CA ASP A 128 0.02 -10.99 9.22
C ASP A 128 -0.92 -9.95 9.85
N ALA A 129 -0.92 -8.72 9.33
CA ALA A 129 -1.80 -7.67 9.78
C ALA A 129 -3.28 -7.96 9.45
N LEU A 130 -3.55 -8.53 8.26
CA LEU A 130 -4.89 -8.94 7.85
C LEU A 130 -5.44 -10.09 8.72
N ILE A 131 -4.60 -11.07 9.06
CA ILE A 131 -4.98 -12.16 9.98
C ILE A 131 -5.31 -11.59 11.37
N ALA A 132 -4.47 -10.71 11.91
CA ALA A 132 -4.71 -10.09 13.21
C ALA A 132 -5.96 -9.19 13.23
N ALA A 133 -6.21 -8.44 12.15
CA ALA A 133 -7.41 -7.62 12.01
C ALA A 133 -8.68 -8.48 11.95
N LYS A 134 -8.66 -9.61 11.22
CA LYS A 134 -9.81 -10.53 11.14
C LYS A 134 -10.14 -11.16 12.50
N SER A 135 -9.14 -11.58 13.27
CA SER A 135 -9.36 -12.10 14.64
C SER A 135 -9.96 -11.07 15.60
N SER A 136 -9.82 -9.77 15.30
CA SER A 136 -10.39 -8.69 16.09
C SER A 136 -11.85 -8.38 15.71
N LEU A 137 -12.32 -8.84 14.54
CA LEU A 137 -13.72 -8.73 14.11
C LEU A 137 -14.62 -9.77 14.77
N SER A 138 -14.12 -10.98 15.06
CA SER A 138 -14.91 -12.04 15.73
C SER A 138 -15.27 -11.75 17.20
N HIS A 139 -14.81 -10.63 17.76
CA HIS A 139 -15.09 -10.22 19.14
C HIS A 139 -16.03 -9.01 19.26
N VAL A 140 -16.45 -8.37 18.16
CA VAL A 140 -17.17 -7.08 18.22
C VAL A 140 -18.70 -7.20 18.02
N ASP A 141 -19.22 -8.32 17.53
CA ASP A 141 -20.65 -8.46 17.19
C ASP A 141 -21.47 -9.35 18.13
N VAL A 142 -21.54 -9.02 19.44
CA VAL A 142 -22.58 -9.58 20.34
C VAL A 142 -23.25 -8.54 21.26
N THR A 143 -22.88 -7.25 21.28
CA THR A 143 -23.43 -6.35 22.34
C THR A 143 -23.83 -4.94 21.93
N LYS A 144 -24.40 -4.73 20.74
CA LYS A 144 -25.21 -3.53 20.47
C LYS A 144 -26.40 -3.81 19.55
N VAL A 145 -27.48 -4.29 20.16
CA VAL A 145 -28.87 -4.00 19.78
C VAL A 145 -29.56 -3.48 21.03
#